data_AF-A0A973FI15-F1
#
_entry.id   AF-A0A973FI15-F1
#
_cell.length_a   1.000
_cell.length_b   1.000
_cell.length_c   1.000
_cell.angle_alpha   90.00
_cell.angle_beta   90.00
_cell.angle_gamma   90.00
#
_symmetry.space_group_name_H-M   'P 1'
#
loop_
_entity.id
_entity.type
_entity.pdbx_description
1 polymer ?
#
loop_
_entity_poly.entity_id
_entity_poly.type
_entity_poly.pdbx_seq_one_letter_code
_entity_poly.pdbx_strand_id
1 'polypeptide(L)'
;MNKKIAIISALIAIAMPIAPAFGSDSETTASGYENGSNLRQQRETGRNELATLGEGIQNEKNKLAEKRLEFKESKEKMNEERCKNIETRIATRINRYENNRQMFQNVYGNMQTRLERLLAKLKAAGADTTQLEKDLVTLKTKIDKLETDQATFISTLKETQDFACGKSEGEFKAKFNEARKIPDVIRADRQDIRNFFQTTIKADLKTIREFLASQETTSESESSTQSGD
;
A
#
# COMPACT_ATOMS: atom_id res chain seq x y z
N MET A 1 4.78 -17.07 10.40
CA MET A 1 4.96 -18.47 9.95
C MET A 1 5.01 -18.48 8.43
N ASN A 2 6.21 -18.61 7.90
CA ASN A 2 6.52 -18.43 6.48
C ASN A 2 6.29 -19.74 5.72
N LYS A 3 5.36 -19.75 4.75
CA LYS A 3 5.28 -20.85 3.76
C LYS A 3 6.09 -20.45 2.54
N LYS A 4 7.30 -21.02 2.43
CA LYS A 4 8.15 -20.96 1.25
C LYS A 4 7.51 -21.84 0.17
N ILE A 5 7.14 -21.25 -0.96
CA ILE A 5 6.71 -21.99 -2.16
C ILE A 5 7.95 -22.19 -3.00
N ALA A 6 8.44 -23.44 -3.03
CA ALA A 6 9.48 -23.87 -3.95
C ALA A 6 8.82 -24.17 -5.31
N ILE A 7 9.17 -23.39 -6.33
CA ILE A 7 8.77 -23.66 -7.71
C ILE A 7 9.89 -24.50 -8.34
N ILE A 8 9.56 -25.74 -8.63
CA ILE A 8 10.40 -26.74 -9.29
C ILE A 8 10.58 -26.32 -10.74
N SER A 9 11.80 -25.94 -11.12
CA SER A 9 12.19 -25.70 -12.51
C SER A 9 12.32 -27.03 -13.24
N ALA A 10 11.33 -27.38 -14.05
CA ALA A 10 11.44 -28.51 -14.98
C ALA A 10 12.24 -28.08 -16.21
N LEU A 11 13.54 -28.40 -16.21
CA LEU A 11 14.39 -28.41 -17.40
C LEU A 11 14.03 -29.63 -18.23
N ILE A 12 13.27 -29.43 -19.31
CA ILE A 12 13.07 -30.45 -20.35
C ILE A 12 14.22 -30.29 -21.34
N ALA A 13 15.27 -31.09 -21.16
CA ALA A 13 16.33 -31.28 -22.16
C ALA A 13 15.83 -32.30 -23.19
N ILE A 14 15.45 -31.83 -24.38
CA ILE A 14 15.23 -32.71 -25.54
C ILE A 14 16.58 -32.89 -26.23
N ALA A 15 17.26 -33.98 -25.88
CA ALA A 15 18.37 -34.51 -26.66
C ALA A 15 17.82 -35.65 -27.54
N MET A 16 17.89 -35.48 -28.86
CA MET A 16 17.91 -36.61 -29.79
C MET A 16 19.00 -36.37 -30.83
N PRO A 17 20.01 -37.25 -30.91
CA PRO A 17 20.91 -37.38 -32.03
C PRO A 17 20.36 -38.42 -33.02
N ILE A 18 20.78 -38.36 -34.28
CA ILE A 18 21.45 -39.44 -35.03
C ILE A 18 21.35 -39.19 -36.55
N ALA A 19 22.49 -39.40 -37.17
CA ALA A 19 22.95 -39.07 -38.50
C ALA A 19 22.22 -39.75 -39.68
N PRO A 20 22.45 -39.25 -40.92
CA PRO A 20 21.94 -39.82 -42.16
C PRO A 20 22.58 -41.18 -42.50
N ALA A 21 21.75 -42.13 -42.95
CA ALA A 21 22.23 -43.35 -43.60
C ALA A 21 22.66 -43.04 -45.04
N PHE A 22 23.97 -43.06 -45.26
CA PHE A 22 24.59 -43.16 -46.58
C PHE A 22 24.35 -44.58 -47.11
N GLY A 23 23.56 -44.71 -48.17
CA GLY A 23 23.51 -45.88 -49.03
C GLY A 23 24.10 -45.51 -50.38
N SER A 24 25.31 -45.99 -50.64
CA SER A 24 25.99 -45.93 -51.94
C SER A 24 25.66 -47.18 -52.73
N ASP A 25 24.95 -47.04 -53.85
CA ASP A 25 25.01 -48.01 -54.94
C ASP A 25 25.04 -47.27 -56.27
N SER A 26 26.13 -47.52 -57.00
CA SER A 26 26.45 -47.01 -58.32
C SER A 26 25.96 -48.00 -59.37
N GLU A 27 25.01 -47.58 -60.21
CA GLU A 27 24.83 -48.19 -61.53
C GLU A 27 24.60 -47.08 -62.57
N THR A 28 25.66 -46.86 -63.35
CA THR A 28 25.65 -46.02 -64.55
C THR A 28 24.99 -46.81 -65.68
N THR A 29 23.75 -46.50 -65.99
CA THR A 29 23.12 -46.89 -67.26
C THR A 29 22.81 -45.64 -68.08
N ALA A 30 23.60 -45.45 -69.14
CA ALA A 30 23.33 -44.53 -70.22
C ALA A 30 22.15 -45.06 -71.06
N SER A 31 21.03 -44.34 -71.05
CA SER A 31 19.93 -44.53 -72.00
C SER A 31 18.93 -43.39 -71.87
N GLY A 32 18.49 -42.83 -73.01
CA GLY A 32 17.19 -42.15 -73.09
C GLY A 32 17.22 -40.65 -73.34
N TYR A 33 17.66 -40.24 -74.54
CA TYR A 33 17.13 -39.04 -75.19
C TYR A 33 15.65 -39.26 -75.52
N GLU A 34 14.74 -39.07 -74.55
CA GLU A 34 13.29 -38.88 -74.77
C GLU A 34 12.54 -38.66 -73.44
N ASN A 35 12.66 -37.49 -72.77
CA ASN A 35 11.69 -37.13 -71.71
C ASN A 35 11.66 -35.63 -71.29
N GLY A 36 11.69 -34.70 -72.24
CA GLY A 36 11.67 -33.26 -71.93
C GLY A 36 10.32 -32.70 -71.47
N SER A 37 9.20 -33.39 -71.75
CA SER A 37 7.83 -32.91 -71.47
C SER A 37 7.38 -33.21 -70.03
N ASN A 38 7.71 -34.39 -69.49
CA ASN A 38 7.30 -34.81 -68.13
C ASN A 38 8.02 -33.99 -67.03
N LEU A 39 9.28 -33.62 -67.29
CA LEU A 39 10.08 -32.77 -66.39
C LEU A 39 9.54 -31.32 -66.32
N ARG A 40 8.93 -30.81 -67.40
CA ARG A 40 8.31 -29.47 -67.42
C ARG A 40 7.01 -29.47 -66.61
N GLN A 41 6.19 -30.50 -66.75
CA GLN A 41 4.94 -30.64 -66.00
C GLN A 41 5.20 -30.78 -64.48
N GLN A 42 6.19 -31.57 -64.06
CA GLN A 42 6.61 -31.66 -62.65
C GLN A 42 7.15 -30.33 -62.09
N ARG A 43 7.85 -29.53 -62.92
CA ARG A 43 8.34 -28.20 -62.52
C ARG A 43 7.19 -27.20 -62.36
N GLU A 44 6.17 -27.28 -63.21
CA GLU A 44 4.99 -26.41 -63.12
C GLU A 44 4.12 -26.75 -61.90
N THR A 45 3.88 -28.03 -61.61
CA THR A 45 3.15 -28.44 -60.40
C THR A 45 3.90 -28.04 -59.13
N GLY A 46 5.21 -28.29 -59.07
CA GLY A 46 6.03 -27.87 -57.94
C GLY A 46 6.06 -26.35 -57.74
N ARG A 47 6.03 -25.56 -58.83
CA ARG A 47 5.97 -24.09 -58.76
C ARG A 47 4.62 -23.59 -58.20
N ASN A 48 3.52 -24.22 -58.59
CA ASN A 48 2.19 -23.89 -58.08
C ASN A 48 2.04 -24.28 -56.60
N GLU A 49 2.56 -25.44 -56.19
CA GLU A 49 2.57 -25.85 -54.78
C GLU A 49 3.40 -24.91 -53.92
N LEU A 50 4.59 -24.50 -54.36
CA LEU A 50 5.42 -23.50 -53.66
C LEU A 50 4.73 -22.14 -53.53
N ALA A 51 3.98 -21.71 -54.55
CA ALA A 51 3.20 -20.49 -54.49
C ALA A 51 2.09 -20.58 -53.42
N THR A 52 1.32 -21.68 -53.41
CA THR A 52 0.26 -21.89 -52.41
C THR A 52 0.81 -22.02 -50.98
N LEU A 53 1.96 -22.66 -50.81
CA LEU A 53 2.65 -22.77 -49.52
C LEU A 53 3.15 -21.39 -49.05
N GLY A 54 3.69 -20.58 -49.98
CA GLY A 54 4.12 -19.21 -49.73
C GLY A 54 2.99 -18.31 -49.26
N GLU A 55 1.83 -18.38 -49.90
CA GLU A 55 0.61 -17.66 -49.49
C GLU A 55 0.12 -18.12 -48.11
N GLY A 56 0.13 -19.42 -47.83
CA GLY A 56 -0.23 -19.98 -46.52
C GLY A 56 0.68 -19.48 -45.39
N ILE A 57 2.00 -19.48 -45.62
CA ILE A 57 2.98 -18.94 -44.67
C ILE A 57 2.77 -17.45 -44.43
N GLN A 58 2.46 -16.68 -45.49
CA GLN A 58 2.23 -15.25 -45.36
C GLN A 58 0.95 -14.94 -44.58
N ASN A 59 -0.12 -15.71 -44.80
CA ASN A 59 -1.37 -15.58 -44.06
C ASN A 59 -1.19 -15.90 -42.57
N GLU A 60 -0.49 -17.00 -42.22
CA GLU A 60 -0.20 -17.33 -40.82
C GLU A 60 0.70 -16.29 -40.14
N LYS A 61 1.69 -15.74 -40.85
CA LYS A 61 2.50 -14.62 -40.34
C LYS A 61 1.64 -13.39 -40.02
N ASN A 62 0.69 -13.05 -40.90
CA ASN A 62 -0.22 -11.92 -40.70
C ASN A 62 -1.13 -12.15 -39.48
N LYS A 63 -1.75 -13.33 -39.35
CA LYS A 63 -2.58 -13.68 -38.17
C LYS A 63 -1.78 -13.64 -36.87
N LEU A 64 -0.53 -14.11 -36.88
CA LEU A 64 0.32 -14.07 -35.68
C LEU A 64 0.71 -12.62 -35.33
N ALA A 65 0.94 -11.77 -36.33
CA ALA A 65 1.21 -10.35 -36.12
C ALA A 65 -0.01 -9.64 -35.51
N GLU A 66 -1.21 -9.90 -36.03
CA GLU A 66 -2.48 -9.37 -35.50
C GLU A 66 -2.71 -9.81 -34.05
N LYS A 67 -2.63 -11.12 -33.74
CA LYS A 67 -2.75 -11.63 -32.36
C LYS A 67 -1.73 -11.00 -31.40
N ARG A 68 -0.51 -10.71 -31.88
CA ARG A 68 0.52 -10.03 -31.06
C ARG A 68 0.15 -8.58 -30.79
N LEU A 69 -0.47 -7.88 -31.73
CA LEU A 69 -0.96 -6.51 -31.53
C LEU A 69 -2.13 -6.51 -30.54
N GLU A 70 -3.13 -7.37 -30.73
CA GLU A 70 -4.26 -7.52 -29.80
C GLU A 70 -3.80 -7.84 -28.37
N PHE A 71 -2.83 -8.74 -28.22
CA PHE A 71 -2.27 -9.08 -26.91
C PHE A 71 -1.54 -7.89 -26.26
N LYS A 72 -0.83 -7.07 -27.05
CA LYS A 72 -0.17 -5.87 -26.53
C LYS A 72 -1.20 -4.84 -26.07
N GLU A 73 -2.22 -4.55 -26.88
CA GLU A 73 -3.29 -3.62 -26.51
C GLU A 73 -4.07 -4.11 -25.28
N SER A 74 -4.40 -5.39 -25.22
CA SER A 74 -5.06 -5.99 -24.06
C SER A 74 -4.20 -5.88 -22.79
N LYS A 75 -2.89 -6.13 -22.90
CA LYS A 75 -1.95 -5.97 -21.79
C LYS A 75 -1.85 -4.52 -21.31
N GLU A 76 -1.81 -3.56 -22.24
CA GLU A 76 -1.79 -2.13 -21.92
C GLU A 76 -3.07 -1.69 -21.21
N LYS A 77 -4.25 -2.09 -21.71
CA LYS A 77 -5.54 -1.84 -21.05
C LYS A 77 -5.61 -2.43 -19.64
N MET A 78 -5.21 -3.69 -19.47
CA MET A 78 -5.18 -4.33 -18.14
C MET A 78 -4.22 -3.62 -17.18
N ASN A 79 -3.08 -3.14 -17.67
CA ASN A 79 -2.13 -2.39 -16.85
C ASN A 79 -2.72 -1.03 -16.44
N GLU A 80 -3.37 -0.32 -17.36
CA GLU A 80 -4.03 0.96 -17.07
C GLU A 80 -5.17 0.80 -16.05
N GLU A 81 -5.99 -0.24 -16.17
CA GLU A 81 -7.05 -0.54 -15.20
C GLU A 81 -6.48 -0.88 -13.81
N ARG A 82 -5.43 -1.70 -13.73
CA ARG A 82 -4.75 -2.01 -12.47
C ARG A 82 -4.21 -0.73 -11.82
N CYS A 83 -3.66 0.14 -12.65
CA CYS A 83 -3.16 1.44 -12.27
C CYS A 83 -4.23 2.32 -11.61
N LYS A 84 -5.33 2.57 -12.34
CA LYS A 84 -6.46 3.35 -11.83
C LYS A 84 -7.03 2.75 -10.54
N ASN A 85 -7.08 1.42 -10.44
CA ASN A 85 -7.54 0.73 -9.23
C ASN A 85 -6.59 0.97 -8.04
N ILE A 86 -5.27 0.96 -8.25
CA ILE A 86 -4.29 1.25 -7.20
C ILE A 86 -4.39 2.71 -6.77
N GLU A 87 -4.39 3.65 -7.72
CA GLU A 87 -4.55 5.08 -7.44
C GLU A 87 -5.83 5.37 -6.66
N THR A 88 -6.96 4.80 -7.08
CA THR A 88 -8.25 4.94 -6.38
C THR A 88 -8.18 4.43 -4.94
N ARG A 89 -7.50 3.30 -4.71
CA ARG A 89 -7.32 2.73 -3.36
C ARG A 89 -6.43 3.62 -2.49
N ILE A 90 -5.34 4.16 -3.05
CA ILE A 90 -4.44 5.09 -2.36
C ILE A 90 -5.18 6.37 -2.01
N ALA A 91 -5.87 6.98 -2.97
CA ALA A 91 -6.68 8.19 -2.77
C ALA A 91 -7.76 7.99 -1.69
N THR A 92 -8.48 6.86 -1.75
CA THR A 92 -9.47 6.50 -0.71
C THR A 92 -8.83 6.39 0.68
N ARG A 93 -7.61 5.85 0.75
CA ARG A 93 -6.87 5.72 2.01
C ARG A 93 -6.42 7.09 2.52
N ILE A 94 -5.90 7.95 1.66
CA ILE A 94 -5.52 9.33 1.98
C ILE A 94 -6.71 10.08 2.56
N ASN A 95 -7.84 10.10 1.84
CA ASN A 95 -9.06 10.80 2.27
C ASN A 95 -9.56 10.31 3.64
N ARG A 96 -9.52 8.99 3.88
CA ARG A 96 -9.89 8.42 5.19
C ARG A 96 -9.00 8.96 6.31
N TYR A 97 -7.69 9.06 6.09
CA TYR A 97 -6.77 9.54 7.12
C TYR A 97 -6.82 11.06 7.29
N GLU A 98 -7.07 11.82 6.23
CA GLU A 98 -7.32 13.27 6.33
C GLU A 98 -8.58 13.56 7.15
N ASN A 99 -9.69 12.86 6.88
CA ASN A 99 -10.92 12.99 7.66
C ASN A 99 -10.72 12.58 9.13
N ASN A 100 -9.98 11.49 9.37
CA ASN A 100 -9.65 11.05 10.72
C ASN A 100 -8.77 12.09 11.43
N ARG A 101 -7.78 12.69 10.75
CA ARG A 101 -6.93 13.73 11.32
C ARG A 101 -7.75 14.92 11.78
N GLN A 102 -8.63 15.43 10.92
CA GLN A 102 -9.54 16.53 11.28
C GLN A 102 -10.42 16.18 12.50
N MET A 103 -10.96 14.95 12.52
CA MET A 103 -11.75 14.48 13.66
C MET A 103 -10.92 14.46 14.95
N PHE A 104 -9.68 13.94 14.92
CA PHE A 104 -8.82 13.91 16.09
C PHE A 104 -8.38 15.31 16.55
N GLN A 105 -8.05 16.21 15.63
CA GLN A 105 -7.75 17.61 15.94
C GLN A 105 -8.93 18.26 16.69
N ASN A 106 -10.16 18.05 16.22
CA ASN A 106 -11.34 18.57 16.89
C ASN A 106 -11.55 17.93 18.28
N VAL A 107 -11.43 16.61 18.39
CA VAL A 107 -11.64 15.89 19.67
C VAL A 107 -10.60 16.30 20.71
N TYR A 108 -9.32 16.30 20.34
CA TYR A 108 -8.23 16.62 21.27
C TYR A 108 -8.12 18.11 21.56
N GLY A 109 -8.37 18.98 20.58
CA GLY A 109 -8.47 20.42 20.80
C GLY A 109 -9.58 20.78 21.79
N ASN A 110 -10.78 20.20 21.62
CA ASN A 110 -11.88 20.39 22.57
C ASN A 110 -11.55 19.87 23.98
N MET A 111 -10.83 18.75 24.07
CA MET A 111 -10.35 18.22 25.35
C MET A 111 -9.36 19.18 26.03
N GLN A 112 -8.38 19.70 25.30
CA GLN A 112 -7.41 20.68 25.82
C GLN A 112 -8.11 21.94 26.32
N THR A 113 -8.99 22.54 25.50
CA THR A 113 -9.75 23.73 25.91
C THR A 113 -10.58 23.51 27.17
N ARG A 114 -11.18 22.32 27.33
CA ARG A 114 -11.94 21.99 28.55
C ARG A 114 -11.04 21.88 29.78
N LEU A 115 -9.86 21.28 29.62
CA LEU A 115 -8.88 21.14 30.71
C LEU A 115 -8.29 22.49 31.10
N GLU A 116 -7.98 23.37 30.16
CA GLU A 116 -7.49 24.73 30.42
C GLU A 116 -8.52 25.57 31.18
N ARG A 117 -9.80 25.50 30.77
CA ARG A 117 -10.89 26.17 31.49
C ARG A 117 -11.05 25.64 32.91
N LEU A 118 -10.90 24.33 33.10
CA LEU A 118 -10.95 23.71 34.43
C LEU A 118 -9.76 24.14 35.28
N LEU A 119 -8.55 24.13 34.73
CA LEU A 119 -7.33 24.59 35.38
C LEU A 119 -7.49 26.03 35.88
N ALA A 120 -8.01 26.93 35.04
CA ALA A 120 -8.26 28.32 35.44
C ALA A 120 -9.22 28.43 36.64
N LYS A 121 -10.29 27.63 36.66
CA LYS A 121 -11.22 27.58 37.80
C LYS A 121 -10.57 27.04 39.07
N LEU A 122 -9.76 25.99 38.96
CA LEU A 122 -9.05 25.38 40.09
C LEU A 122 -8.04 26.36 40.71
N LYS A 123 -7.30 27.11 39.87
CA LYS A 123 -6.43 28.19 40.33
C LYS A 123 -7.19 29.30 41.04
N ALA A 124 -8.32 29.73 40.49
CA ALA A 124 -9.16 30.74 41.12
C ALA A 124 -9.73 30.28 42.48
N ALA A 125 -9.92 28.96 42.66
CA ALA A 125 -10.30 28.34 43.92
C ALA A 125 -9.12 28.09 44.89
N GLY A 126 -7.89 28.50 44.53
CA GLY A 126 -6.71 28.34 45.39
C GLY A 126 -6.16 26.91 45.48
N ALA A 127 -6.57 26.00 44.59
CA ALA A 127 -5.98 24.66 44.55
C ALA A 127 -4.55 24.68 43.98
N ASP A 128 -3.67 23.82 44.51
CA ASP A 128 -2.37 23.56 43.87
C ASP A 128 -2.58 22.76 42.57
N THR A 129 -2.34 23.41 41.44
CA THR A 129 -2.49 22.81 40.11
C THR A 129 -1.15 22.43 39.46
N THR A 130 -0.03 22.53 40.18
CA THR A 130 1.33 22.42 39.60
C THR A 130 1.53 21.12 38.82
N GLN A 131 1.03 20.00 39.34
CA GLN A 131 1.16 18.70 38.67
C GLN A 131 0.27 18.62 37.41
N LEU A 132 -0.99 19.04 37.52
CA LEU A 132 -1.93 19.06 36.39
C LEU A 132 -1.39 19.90 35.22
N GLU A 133 -0.73 21.02 35.48
CA GLU A 133 -0.10 21.84 34.43
C GLU A 133 1.00 21.10 33.66
N LYS A 134 1.88 20.39 34.38
CA LYS A 134 2.94 19.57 33.77
C LYS A 134 2.34 18.46 32.93
N ASP A 135 1.28 17.84 33.41
CA ASP A 135 0.60 16.77 32.69
C ASP A 135 -0.16 17.28 31.46
N LEU A 136 -0.70 18.51 31.49
CA LEU A 136 -1.29 19.13 30.28
C LEU A 136 -0.24 19.43 29.19
N VAL A 137 0.97 19.85 29.57
CA VAL A 137 2.09 19.98 28.62
C VAL A 137 2.44 18.63 28.01
N THR A 138 2.54 17.59 28.84
CA THR A 138 2.84 16.22 28.38
C THR A 138 1.75 15.69 27.45
N LEU A 139 0.47 15.92 27.78
CA LEU A 139 -0.67 15.56 26.95
C LEU A 139 -0.61 16.26 25.59
N LYS A 140 -0.27 17.56 25.57
CA LYS A 140 -0.06 18.31 24.33
C LYS A 140 1.05 17.71 23.48
N THR A 141 2.20 17.38 24.05
CA THR A 141 3.29 16.73 23.31
C THR A 141 2.85 15.40 22.68
N LYS A 142 2.05 14.59 23.37
CA LYS A 142 1.50 13.33 22.82
C LYS A 142 0.54 13.57 21.66
N ILE A 143 -0.31 14.61 21.74
CA ILE A 143 -1.22 15.01 20.67
C ILE A 143 -0.44 15.51 19.45
N ASP A 144 0.54 16.40 19.65
CA ASP A 144 1.38 16.96 18.57
C ASP A 144 2.16 15.85 17.84
N LYS A 145 2.61 14.82 18.58
CA LYS A 145 3.23 13.62 18.00
C LYS A 145 2.25 12.84 17.11
N LEU A 146 1.04 12.56 17.58
CA LEU A 146 0.02 11.88 16.79
C LEU A 146 -0.30 12.63 15.49
N GLU A 147 -0.41 13.97 15.55
CA GLU A 147 -0.65 14.80 14.37
C GLU A 147 0.49 14.70 13.36
N THR A 148 1.73 14.73 13.85
CA THR A 148 2.95 14.57 13.04
C THR A 148 3.00 13.20 12.36
N ASP A 149 2.70 12.12 13.10
CA ASP A 149 2.71 10.75 12.55
C ASP A 149 1.58 10.56 11.51
N GLN A 150 0.42 11.19 11.70
CA GLN A 150 -0.65 11.22 10.71
C GLN A 150 -0.26 11.99 9.45
N ALA A 151 0.36 13.17 9.59
CA ALA A 151 0.83 13.97 8.46
C ALA A 151 1.90 13.21 7.66
N THR A 152 2.86 12.58 8.35
CA THR A 152 3.88 11.72 7.74
C THR A 152 3.23 10.60 6.94
N PHE A 153 2.28 9.86 7.51
CA PHE A 153 1.59 8.78 6.79
C PHE A 153 0.87 9.25 5.53
N ILE A 154 0.16 10.38 5.60
CA ILE A 154 -0.53 10.96 4.45
C ILE A 154 0.48 11.37 3.37
N SER A 155 1.61 11.99 3.76
CA SER A 155 2.68 12.35 2.82
C SER A 155 3.27 11.13 2.14
N THR A 156 3.62 10.07 2.90
CA THR A 156 4.18 8.84 2.33
C THR A 156 3.20 8.18 1.37
N LEU A 157 1.89 8.21 1.65
CA LEU A 157 0.89 7.69 0.71
C LEU A 157 0.79 8.53 -0.57
N LYS A 158 0.86 9.86 -0.48
CA LYS A 158 0.88 10.75 -1.65
C LYS A 158 2.11 10.46 -2.51
N GLU A 159 3.29 10.34 -1.90
CA GLU A 159 4.51 9.93 -2.60
C GLU A 159 4.34 8.56 -3.30
N THR A 160 3.68 7.57 -2.66
CA THR A 160 3.45 6.27 -3.33
C THR A 160 2.51 6.37 -4.54
N GLN A 161 1.63 7.38 -4.58
CA GLN A 161 0.72 7.58 -5.70
C GLN A 161 1.49 7.93 -6.96
N ASP A 162 2.54 8.76 -6.84
CA ASP A 162 3.37 9.20 -7.97
C ASP A 162 4.13 8.05 -8.65
N PHE A 163 4.37 6.94 -7.92
CA PHE A 163 5.08 5.76 -8.43
C PHE A 163 4.15 4.60 -8.83
N ALA A 164 2.83 4.69 -8.61
CA ALA A 164 1.90 3.57 -8.75
C ALA A 164 1.82 2.99 -10.18
N CYS A 165 2.13 3.81 -11.19
CA CYS A 165 1.87 3.53 -12.60
C CYS A 165 3.04 3.69 -13.55
N GLY A 166 4.25 3.87 -13.00
CA GLY A 166 5.47 4.05 -13.78
C GLY A 166 6.32 2.78 -13.88
N LYS A 167 7.52 2.95 -14.47
CA LYS A 167 8.56 1.90 -14.51
C LYS A 167 9.27 1.71 -13.16
N SER A 168 8.86 2.42 -12.12
CA SER A 168 9.46 2.45 -10.79
C SER A 168 8.80 1.48 -9.79
N GLU A 169 8.48 0.25 -10.21
CA GLU A 169 7.85 -0.75 -9.33
C GLU A 169 8.64 -0.99 -8.03
N GLY A 170 9.97 -0.89 -8.08
CA GLY A 170 10.85 -1.03 -6.93
C GLY A 170 10.66 0.08 -5.89
N GLU A 171 10.59 1.33 -6.32
CA GLU A 171 10.41 2.50 -5.45
C GLU A 171 9.02 2.50 -4.81
N PHE A 172 7.99 2.19 -5.60
CA PHE A 172 6.62 2.02 -5.11
C PHE A 172 6.57 1.00 -3.97
N LYS A 173 7.15 -0.19 -4.18
CA LYS A 173 7.15 -1.26 -3.17
C LYS A 173 7.90 -0.86 -1.91
N ALA A 174 9.04 -0.18 -2.04
CA ALA A 174 9.81 0.29 -0.90
C ALA A 174 8.99 1.28 -0.05
N LYS A 175 8.48 2.36 -0.67
CA LYS A 175 7.67 3.39 -0.02
C LYS A 175 6.37 2.84 0.57
N PHE A 176 5.71 1.92 -0.13
CA PHE A 176 4.49 1.28 0.36
C PHE A 176 4.74 0.42 1.61
N ASN A 177 5.86 -0.30 1.67
CA ASN A 177 6.23 -1.07 2.86
C ASN A 177 6.59 -0.18 4.05
N GLU A 178 7.11 1.02 3.79
CA GLU A 178 7.36 2.03 4.81
C GLU A 178 6.03 2.57 5.36
N ALA A 179 5.12 2.96 4.47
CA ALA A 179 3.78 3.43 4.82
C ALA A 179 3.00 2.41 5.67
N ARG A 180 3.17 1.11 5.41
CA ARG A 180 2.47 0.03 6.14
C ARG A 180 2.72 0.00 7.64
N LYS A 181 3.83 0.57 8.12
CA LYS A 181 4.20 0.55 9.55
C LYS A 181 3.49 1.67 10.35
N ILE A 182 3.20 2.80 9.69
CA ILE A 182 2.74 4.00 10.38
C ILE A 182 1.31 3.87 10.98
N PRO A 183 0.35 3.14 10.38
CA PRO A 183 -0.96 2.92 10.99
C PRO A 183 -0.93 2.32 12.40
N ASP A 184 0.05 1.45 12.68
CA ASP A 184 0.18 0.83 14.00
C ASP A 184 0.74 1.83 15.02
N VAL A 185 1.67 2.69 14.60
CA VAL A 185 2.18 3.83 15.39
C VAL A 185 1.03 4.77 15.76
N ILE A 186 0.25 5.23 14.77
CA ILE A 186 -0.93 6.08 14.99
C ILE A 186 -1.94 5.42 15.96
N ARG A 187 -2.11 4.09 15.90
CA ARG A 187 -2.97 3.38 16.85
C ARG A 187 -2.39 3.42 18.27
N ALA A 188 -1.09 3.19 18.41
CA ALA A 188 -0.40 3.23 19.68
C ALA A 188 -0.45 4.63 20.32
N ASP A 189 -0.20 5.70 19.56
CA ASP A 189 -0.24 7.07 20.11
C ASP A 189 -1.63 7.45 20.61
N ARG A 190 -2.70 7.07 19.88
CA ARG A 190 -4.07 7.28 20.36
C ARG A 190 -4.36 6.54 21.66
N GLN A 191 -3.85 5.32 21.79
CA GLN A 191 -4.01 4.54 23.01
C GLN A 191 -3.21 5.16 24.16
N ASP A 192 -2.00 5.64 23.90
CA ASP A 192 -1.15 6.33 24.87
C ASP A 192 -1.80 7.63 25.36
N ILE A 193 -2.35 8.47 24.48
CA ILE A 193 -3.12 9.67 24.86
C ILE A 193 -4.32 9.28 25.74
N ARG A 194 -5.08 8.26 25.34
CA ARG A 194 -6.24 7.80 26.11
C ARG A 194 -5.82 7.31 27.50
N ASN A 195 -4.79 6.47 27.57
CA ASN A 195 -4.29 5.93 28.83
C ASN A 195 -3.81 7.04 29.74
N PHE A 196 -2.94 7.93 29.23
CA PHE A 196 -2.39 9.06 29.99
C PHE A 196 -3.51 9.94 30.57
N PHE A 197 -4.53 10.26 29.77
CA PHE A 197 -5.69 11.00 30.28
C PHE A 197 -6.44 10.23 31.39
N GLN A 198 -6.65 8.92 31.20
CA GLN A 198 -7.43 8.11 32.13
C GLN A 198 -6.72 7.82 33.44
N THR A 199 -5.39 7.66 33.42
CA THR A 199 -4.61 7.23 34.57
C THR A 199 -3.93 8.38 35.30
N THR A 200 -3.45 9.39 34.56
CA THR A 200 -2.69 10.51 35.12
C THR A 200 -3.62 11.69 35.38
N ILE A 201 -4.12 12.34 34.31
CA ILE A 201 -4.94 13.56 34.43
C ILE A 201 -6.16 13.35 35.34
N LYS A 202 -6.87 12.22 35.21
CA LYS A 202 -8.02 11.94 36.08
C LYS A 202 -7.63 11.75 37.56
N ALA A 203 -6.47 11.18 37.84
CA ALA A 203 -5.98 11.02 39.21
C ALA A 203 -5.64 12.38 39.83
N ASP A 204 -4.98 13.27 39.08
CA ASP A 204 -4.69 14.63 39.55
C ASP A 204 -5.98 15.39 39.86
N LEU A 205 -6.95 15.34 38.93
CA LEU A 205 -8.25 15.99 39.12
C LEU A 205 -9.02 15.43 40.32
N LYS A 206 -8.91 14.12 40.59
CA LYS A 206 -9.52 13.50 41.78
C LYS A 206 -8.86 14.03 43.06
N THR A 207 -7.53 14.05 43.09
CA THR A 207 -6.75 14.54 44.25
C THR A 207 -7.09 16.00 44.56
N ILE A 208 -7.14 16.86 43.53
CA ILE A 208 -7.50 18.27 43.69
C ILE A 208 -8.95 18.41 44.22
N ARG A 209 -9.87 17.59 43.71
CA ARG A 209 -11.26 17.61 44.18
C ARG A 209 -11.39 17.24 45.65
N GLU A 210 -10.67 16.20 46.08
CA GLU A 210 -10.67 15.74 47.47
C GLU A 210 -10.07 16.81 48.40
N PHE A 211 -9.00 17.48 47.96
CA PHE A 211 -8.42 18.61 48.68
C PHE A 211 -9.41 19.77 48.87
N LEU A 212 -10.08 20.20 47.80
CA LEU A 212 -11.06 21.29 47.88
C LEU A 212 -12.24 20.93 48.80
N ALA A 213 -12.76 19.70 48.73
CA ALA A 213 -13.84 19.24 49.60
C ALA A 213 -13.45 19.26 51.09
N SER A 214 -12.20 18.94 51.42
CA SER A 214 -11.72 18.99 52.82
C SER A 214 -11.58 20.42 53.38
N GLN A 215 -11.36 21.41 52.52
CA GLN A 215 -11.32 22.81 52.93
C GLN A 215 -12.72 23.35 53.24
N GLU A 216 -13.73 22.97 52.45
CA GLU A 216 -15.12 23.37 52.68
C GLU A 216 -15.60 22.92 54.07
N THR A 217 -15.35 21.65 54.44
CA THR A 217 -15.79 21.09 55.73
C THR A 217 -15.11 21.73 56.94
N THR A 218 -13.88 22.25 56.79
CA THR A 218 -13.15 22.87 57.90
C THR A 218 -13.67 24.28 58.17
N SER A 219 -14.06 25.02 57.13
CA SER A 219 -14.61 26.38 57.28
C SER A 219 -15.97 26.44 57.98
N GLU A 220 -16.80 25.39 57.85
CA GLU A 220 -18.15 25.35 58.43
C GLU A 220 -18.10 25.11 59.95
N SER A 221 -17.12 24.33 60.43
CA SER A 221 -16.97 24.01 61.85
C SER A 221 -16.49 25.21 62.70
N GLU A 222 -15.76 26.16 62.13
CA GLU A 222 -15.27 27.35 62.85
C GLU A 222 -16.35 28.44 63.00
N SER A 223 -17.31 28.54 62.07
CA SER A 223 -18.40 29.54 62.14
C SER A 223 -19.47 29.26 63.20
N SER A 224 -19.57 28.02 63.70
CA SER A 224 -20.61 27.62 64.66
C SER A 224 -20.25 27.90 66.14
N THR A 225 -19.02 28.34 66.43
CA THR A 225 -18.55 28.58 67.81
C THR A 225 -18.66 30.05 68.24
N GLN A 226 -19.09 30.97 67.36
CA GLN A 226 -19.03 32.43 67.60
C GLN A 226 -20.41 33.13 67.71
N SER A 227 -21.45 32.44 68.20
CA SER A 227 -22.79 33.03 68.41
C SER A 227 -23.38 32.76 69.80
N GLY A 228 -22.53 32.65 70.83
CA GLY A 228 -22.95 32.44 72.22
C GLY A 228 -22.22 33.38 73.18
N ASP A 229 -22.52 34.67 73.10
CA ASP A 229 -22.36 35.66 74.19
C ASP A 229 -23.37 36.80 73.97
#